data_AF-K2AI95-F1
#
_entry.id   AF-K2AI95-F1
#
_cell.length_a   1.000
_cell.length_b   1.000
_cell.length_c   1.000
_cell.angle_alpha   90.00
_cell.angle_beta   90.00
_cell.angle_gamma   90.00
#
_symmetry.space_group_name_H-M   'P 1'
#
loop_
_entity.id
_entity.type
_entity.pdbx_description
1 polymer ?
#
loop_
_entity_poly.entity_id
_entity_poly.type
_entity_poly.pdbx_seq_one_letter_code
_entity_poly.pdbx_strand_id
1 'polypeptide(L)' 'MAKDKYSAVWVSHSSVCDFLRCPRLYYLNNVYKDPQTGHKIKVSSPPLSLGQAVHEVIESLYVLPVEDRFRQSLITTYD' A
#
# COMPACT_ATOMS: atom_id res chain seq x y z
N MET A 1 -19.26 -23.65 -2.06
CA MET A 1 -18.37 -22.83 -2.91
C MET A 1 -17.59 -23.80 -3.78
N ALA A 2 -17.72 -23.73 -5.11
CA ALA A 2 -17.10 -24.71 -6.00
C ALA A 2 -15.58 -24.75 -5.80
N LYS A 3 -15.03 -25.96 -5.68
CA LYS A 3 -13.64 -26.25 -5.34
C LYS A 3 -12.79 -26.05 -6.60
N ASP A 4 -12.38 -24.81 -6.87
CA ASP A 4 -11.47 -24.49 -7.97
C ASP A 4 -10.20 -25.35 -7.86
N LYS A 5 -9.89 -26.10 -8.93
CA LYS A 5 -8.72 -26.99 -9.03
C LYS A 5 -7.41 -26.21 -8.90
N TYR A 6 -7.42 -24.93 -9.29
CA TYR A 6 -6.31 -24.01 -9.20
C TYR A 6 -6.77 -22.76 -8.45
N SER A 7 -7.15 -22.91 -7.18
CA SER A 7 -7.44 -21.77 -6.31
C SER A 7 -6.28 -20.78 -6.38
N ALA A 8 -6.45 -19.74 -7.20
CA ALA A 8 -5.38 -18.82 -7.53
C ALA A 8 -5.03 -18.01 -6.29
N VAL A 9 -3.75 -18.02 -5.92
CA VAL A 9 -3.27 -17.20 -4.81
C VAL A 9 -2.90 -15.83 -5.36
N TRP A 10 -3.69 -14.82 -5.02
CA TRP A 10 -3.41 -13.44 -5.39
C TRP A 10 -2.32 -12.87 -4.49
N VAL A 11 -1.18 -12.54 -5.09
CA VAL A 11 -0.02 -11.96 -4.39
C VAL A 11 0.47 -10.73 -5.13
N SER A 12 0.89 -9.71 -4.38
CA SER A 12 1.54 -8.54 -4.96
C SER A 12 2.98 -8.88 -5.36
N HIS A 13 3.52 -8.14 -6.34
CA HIS A 13 4.94 -8.25 -6.73
C HIS A 13 5.88 -8.13 -5.52
N SER A 14 5.64 -7.15 -4.65
CA SER A 14 6.39 -6.96 -3.41
C SER A 14 6.34 -8.16 -2.46
N SER A 15 5.18 -8.81 -2.34
CA SER A 15 5.02 -10.01 -1.50
C SER A 15 5.84 -11.19 -2.02
N VAL A 16 5.89 -11.38 -3.35
CA VAL A 16 6.71 -12.42 -3.97
C VAL A 16 8.20 -12.13 -3.77
N CYS A 17 8.62 -10.87 -3.93
CA CYS A 17 10.00 -10.48 -3.65
C CYS A 17 10.40 -10.75 -2.19
N ASP A 18 9.53 -10.46 -1.22
CA ASP A 18 9.77 -10.79 0.19
C ASP A 18 9.93 -12.30 0.39
N PHE A 19 9.07 -13.11 -0.25
CA PHE A 19 9.14 -14.57 -0.15
C PHE A 19 10.44 -15.13 -0.73
N LEU A 20 10.83 -14.66 -1.92
CA LEU A 20 12.06 -15.07 -2.61
C LEU A 20 13.31 -14.71 -1.79
N ARG A 21 13.30 -13.58 -1.07
CA ARG A 21 14.38 -13.20 -0.16
C ARG A 21 14.38 -14.05 1.11
N CYS A 22 13.22 -14.24 1.72
CA CYS A 22 13.05 -15.06 2.92
C CYS A 22 11.56 -15.44 3.10
N PRO A 23 11.20 -16.74 3.09
CA PRO A 23 9.81 -17.16 3.28
C PRO A 23 9.16 -16.65 4.58
N ARG A 24 9.96 -16.54 5.66
CA ARG A 24 9.50 -15.99 6.95
C ARG A 24 9.21 -14.49 6.86
N LEU A 25 9.97 -13.74 6.05
CA LEU A 25 9.74 -12.32 5.84
C LEU A 25 8.37 -12.08 5.19
N TYR A 26 8.02 -12.87 4.16
CA TYR A 26 6.70 -12.82 3.55
C TYR A 26 5.58 -13.03 4.59
N TYR A 27 5.70 -14.05 5.43
CA TYR A 27 4.70 -14.31 6.47
C TYR A 27 4.56 -13.11 7.41
N LEU A 28 5.66 -12.59 7.96
CA LEU A 28 5.63 -11.49 8.92
C LEU A 28 5.12 -10.17 8.30
N ASN A 29 5.52 -9.85 7.07
CA ASN A 29 5.13 -8.60 6.41
C ASN A 29 3.72 -8.65 5.80
N ASN A 30 3.25 -9.81 5.34
CA ASN A 30 2.06 -9.90 4.48
C ASN A 30 0.92 -10.75 5.06
N VAL A 31 1.21 -11.71 5.95
CA VAL A 31 0.21 -12.65 6.48
C VAL A 31 -0.07 -12.43 7.97
N TYR A 32 0.96 -12.13 8.76
CA TYR A 32 0.86 -12.01 10.21
C TYR A 32 -0.05 -10.87 10.65
N LYS A 33 -0.85 -11.14 11.67
CA LYS A 33 -1.74 -10.21 12.34
C LYS A 33 -1.58 -10.41 13.84
N ASP A 34 -1.73 -9.34 14.61
CA ASP A 34 -1.75 -9.40 16.07
C ASP A 34 -2.86 -10.35 16.53
N PRO A 35 -2.56 -11.38 17.35
CA PRO A 35 -3.55 -12.35 17.82
C PRO A 35 -4.63 -11.76 18.72
N GLN A 36 -4.40 -10.60 19.36
CA GLN A 36 -5.38 -9.96 20.25
C GLN A 36 -6.34 -9.05 19.47
N THR A 37 -5.81 -8.23 18.55
CA THR A 37 -6.59 -7.23 17.81
C THR A 37 -7.02 -7.70 16.41
N GLY A 38 -6.37 -8.73 15.87
CA GLY A 38 -6.54 -9.15 14.48
C GLY A 38 -6.00 -8.15 13.46
N HIS A 39 -5.31 -7.09 13.89
CA HIS A 39 -4.79 -6.05 13.01
C HIS A 39 -3.43 -6.43 12.43
N LYS A 40 -3.19 -6.01 11.18
CA LYS A 40 -1.88 -6.16 10.55
C LYS A 40 -0.90 -5.21 11.20
N ILE A 41 0.24 -5.74 11.65
CA ILE A 41 1.32 -4.93 12.18
C ILE A 41 2.23 -4.51 11.02
N LYS A 42 2.55 -3.23 10.93
CA LYS A 42 3.52 -2.70 9.96
C LYS A 42 4.45 -1.72 10.66
N VAL A 43 5.74 -1.82 10.37
CA VAL A 43 6.73 -0.86 10.87
C VAL A 43 6.60 0.43 10.06
N SER A 44 6.28 1.53 10.75
CA SER A 44 6.28 2.86 10.15
C SER A 44 7.72 3.42 10.14
N SER A 45 8.09 4.07 9.05
CA SER A 45 9.39 4.74 8.91
C SER A 45 9.19 6.12 8.26
N PRO A 46 10.05 7.12 8.57
CA PRO A 46 9.90 8.45 8.00
C PRO A 46 9.81 8.49 6.46
N PRO A 47 10.64 7.72 5.71
CA PRO A 47 10.54 7.70 4.24
C PRO A 47 9.23 7.10 3.74
N LEU A 48 8.71 6.06 4.40
CA LEU A 48 7.42 5.45 4.03
C LEU A 48 6.28 6.44 4.24
N SER A 49 6.24 7.11 5.40
CA SER A 49 5.19 8.08 5.71
C SER A 49 5.21 9.27 4.75
N LEU A 50 6.40 9.79 4.42
CA LEU A 50 6.56 10.86 3.44
C LEU A 50 6.07 10.43 2.06
N GLY A 51 6.48 9.23 1.62
CA GLY A 51 6.02 8.67 0.35
C GLY A 51 4.50 8.54 0.30
N GLN A 52 3.88 8.05 1.37
CA GLN A 52 2.42 7.94 1.45
C GLN A 52 1.73 9.31 1.33
N ALA A 53 2.19 10.33 2.07
CA ALA A 53 1.61 11.67 2.00
C ALA A 53 1.73 12.27 0.59
N VAL A 54 2.88 12.12 -0.05
CA VAL A 54 3.10 12.60 -1.43
C VAL A 54 2.21 11.87 -2.43
N HIS A 55 2.12 10.53 -2.33
CA HIS A 55 1.28 9.73 -3.22
C HIS A 55 -0.20 10.11 -3.09
N GLU A 56 -0.71 10.29 -1.87
CA GLU A 56 -2.10 10.68 -1.61
C GLU A 56 -2.46 12.02 -2.26
N VAL A 57 -1.58 13.02 -2.15
CA VAL A 57 -1.77 14.32 -2.78
C VAL A 57 -1.71 14.22 -4.30
N ILE A 58 -0.80 13.43 -4.87
CA ILE A 58 -0.70 13.29 -6.33
C ILE A 58 -1.89 12.51 -6.90
N GLU A 59 -2.35 11.47 -6.21
CA GLU A 59 -3.49 10.66 -6.64
C GLU A 59 -4.79 11.47 -6.66
N SER A 60 -4.99 12.40 -5.72
CA SER A 60 -6.15 13.29 -5.74
C SER A 60 -6.20 14.17 -6.99
N LEU A 61 -5.02 14.58 -7.50
CA LEU A 61 -4.88 15.40 -8.69
C LEU A 61 -5.04 14.62 -10.01
N TYR A 62 -5.00 13.29 -9.97
CA TYR A 62 -5.10 12.45 -11.16
C TYR A 62 -6.43 12.66 -11.92
N VAL A 63 -7.50 13.00 -11.20
CA VAL A 63 -8.84 13.23 -11.77
C VAL A 63 -8.88 14.53 -12.60
N LEU A 64 -7.96 15.46 -12.36
CA LEU A 64 -7.92 16.76 -13.04
C LEU A 64 -7.05 16.72 -14.31
N PRO A 65 -7.47 17.41 -15.39
CA PRO A 65 -6.61 17.70 -16.53
C PRO A 65 -5.33 18.42 -16.08
N VAL A 66 -4.21 18.15 -16.75
CA VAL A 66 -2.88 18.68 -16.36
C VAL A 66 -2.88 20.20 -16.21
N GLU A 67 -3.56 20.89 -17.12
CA GLU A 67 -3.67 22.36 -17.15
C GLU A 67 -4.46 22.94 -15.97
N ASP A 68 -5.25 22.11 -15.27
CA ASP A 68 -6.13 22.52 -14.18
C ASP A 68 -5.52 22.22 -12.80
N ARG A 69 -4.52 21.33 -12.71
CA ARG A 69 -3.95 20.83 -11.44
C ARG A 69 -3.34 21.90 -10.54
N PHE A 70 -2.87 23.00 -11.14
CA PHE A 70 -2.21 24.10 -10.42
C PHE A 70 -3.04 25.39 -10.40
N ARG A 71 -4.30 25.35 -10.83
CA ARG A 71 -5.19 26.53 -10.77
C ARG A 71 -5.59 26.90 -9.34
N GLN A 72 -5.55 25.95 -8.41
CA GLN A 72 -5.75 26.15 -6.98
C GLN A 72 -4.47 25.82 -6.22
N SER A 73 -4.21 26.58 -5.15
CA SER A 73 -3.06 26.36 -4.28
C SER A 73 -3.25 25.08 -3.47
N LEU A 74 -2.35 24.10 -3.68
CA LEU A 74 -2.35 22.85 -2.91
C LEU A 74 -2.09 23.09 -1.43
N ILE A 75 -1.27 24.09 -1.10
CA ILE A 75 -0.98 24.47 0.29
C ILE A 75 -2.28 24.84 1.01
N THR A 76 -3.14 25.64 0.36
CA THR A 76 -4.42 26.07 0.95
C THR A 76 -5.42 24.92 1.11
N THR A 77 -5.27 23.81 0.37
CA THR A 77 -6.15 22.65 0.45
C THR A 77 -5.76 21.68 1.57
N TYR A 78 -4.48 21.65 1.95
CA TYR A 78 -3.91 20.66 2.87
C TYR A 78 -3.32 21.25 4.17
N ASP A 79 -3.26 22.58 4.31
CA ASP A 79 -3.04 23.29 5.59
C ASP A 79 -4.31 23.32 6.46
#